data_AF-A0A9D8FPU6-F1
#
_entry.id   AF-A0A9D8FPU6-F1
#
_cell.length_a   1.000
_cell.length_b   1.000
_cell.length_c   1.000
_cell.angle_alpha   90.00
_cell.angle_beta   90.00
_cell.angle_gamma   90.00
#
_symmetry.space_group_name_H-M   'P 1'
#
loop_
_entity.id
_entity.type
_entity.pdbx_description
1 polymer ?
#
loop_
_entity_poly.entity_id
_entity_poly.type
_entity_poly.pdbx_seq_one_letter_code
_entity_poly.pdbx_strand_id
1 'polypeptide(L)'
;MEKNSHNNLTEKNLDKLAELLTSELKQPNVASHIPNGSHIFHGSYNDKSLTQYNLQLVSKTLLGMTLGYIEDAPLVLVFEYKPGKQTVINLSDKIYKSKAQRLIEGFQEQNRHEMTQKINELKNKRATNAKC
;
A
#
# COMPACT_ATOMS: atom_id res chain seq x y z
N MET A 1 -11.74 -15.53 15.68
CA MET A 1 -10.39 -15.67 16.26
C MET A 1 -9.30 -14.89 15.48
N GLU A 2 -9.63 -13.81 14.75
CA GLU A 2 -8.65 -13.08 13.90
C GLU A 2 -7.83 -12.00 14.62
N LYS A 3 -8.32 -11.43 15.73
CA LYS A 3 -7.66 -10.30 16.42
C LYS A 3 -6.25 -10.64 16.96
N ASN A 4 -5.99 -11.88 17.36
CA ASN A 4 -4.69 -12.27 17.93
C ASN A 4 -3.56 -12.31 16.90
N SER A 5 -3.87 -12.56 15.61
CA SER A 5 -2.86 -12.65 14.56
C SER A 5 -2.35 -11.27 14.12
N HIS A 6 -3.25 -10.28 14.03
CA HIS A 6 -2.88 -8.91 13.65
C HIS A 6 -2.04 -8.19 14.72
N ASN A 7 -2.33 -8.42 16.00
CA ASN A 7 -1.53 -7.84 17.09
C ASN A 7 -0.10 -8.39 17.06
N ASN A 8 0.07 -9.70 16.87
CA ASN A 8 1.38 -10.35 16.76
C ASN A 8 2.19 -9.82 15.56
N LEU A 9 1.57 -9.61 14.40
CA LEU A 9 2.27 -9.05 13.23
C LEU A 9 2.63 -7.57 13.41
N THR A 10 1.84 -6.81 14.15
CA THR A 10 2.16 -5.41 14.47
C THR A 10 3.36 -5.34 15.42
N GLU A 11 3.37 -6.16 16.48
CA GLU A 11 4.50 -6.28 17.41
C GLU A 11 5.78 -6.67 16.67
N LYS A 12 5.73 -7.69 15.81
CA LYS A 12 6.88 -8.10 14.99
C LYS A 12 7.43 -6.99 14.09
N ASN A 13 6.58 -6.10 13.57
CA ASN A 13 7.04 -4.96 12.79
C ASN A 13 7.77 -3.94 13.65
N LEU A 14 7.29 -3.68 14.87
CA LEU A 14 7.96 -2.81 15.82
C LEU A 14 9.31 -3.38 16.24
N ASP A 15 9.38 -4.70 16.48
CA ASP A 15 10.64 -5.39 16.78
C ASP A 15 11.64 -5.25 15.62
N LYS A 16 11.19 -5.46 14.37
CA LYS A 16 12.05 -5.29 13.19
C LYS A 16 12.50 -3.85 12.97
N LEU A 17 11.67 -2.87 13.27
CA LEU A 17 12.06 -1.47 13.25
C LEU A 17 13.12 -1.20 14.32
N ALA A 18 12.93 -1.68 15.55
CA ALA A 18 13.89 -1.51 16.63
C ALA A 18 15.24 -2.18 16.31
N GLU A 19 15.23 -3.38 15.73
CA GLU A 19 16.42 -4.08 15.24
C GLU A 19 17.17 -3.24 14.21
N LEU A 20 16.46 -2.70 13.20
CA LEU A 20 17.05 -1.87 12.15
C LEU A 20 17.68 -0.59 12.72
N LEU A 21 16.97 0.13 13.59
CA LEU A 21 17.48 1.34 14.21
C LEU A 21 18.73 1.04 15.06
N THR A 22 18.70 -0.06 15.81
CA THR A 22 19.84 -0.50 16.62
C THR A 22 21.04 -0.87 15.76
N SER A 23 20.83 -1.54 14.62
CA SER A 23 21.93 -1.89 13.72
C SER A 23 22.55 -0.66 13.06
N GLU A 24 21.73 0.30 12.61
CA GLU A 24 22.21 1.52 11.95
C GLU A 24 22.97 2.45 12.90
N LEU A 25 22.60 2.49 14.19
CA LEU A 25 23.37 3.21 15.22
C LEU A 25 24.77 2.63 15.42
N LYS A 26 24.92 1.32 15.25
CA LYS A 26 26.22 0.63 15.39
C LYS A 26 27.06 0.74 14.12
N GLN A 27 26.43 0.56 12.97
CA GLN A 27 27.07 0.59 11.67
C GLN A 27 26.08 1.13 10.63
N PRO A 28 26.18 2.42 10.26
CA PRO A 28 25.32 3.01 9.24
C PRO A 28 25.59 2.34 7.90
N ASN A 29 24.61 1.64 7.36
CA ASN A 29 24.77 0.89 6.12
C ASN A 29 23.51 0.99 5.27
N VAL A 30 22.36 0.64 5.83
CA VAL A 30 21.08 0.61 5.12
C VAL A 30 20.47 2.01 5.01
N ALA A 31 20.58 2.83 6.05
CA ALA A 31 19.93 4.14 6.12
C ALA A 31 20.38 5.08 4.99
N SER A 32 21.65 4.99 4.56
CA SER A 32 22.20 5.80 3.47
C SER A 32 21.53 5.56 2.11
N HIS A 33 20.86 4.41 1.95
CA HIS A 33 20.16 4.01 0.73
C HIS A 33 18.66 4.28 0.78
N ILE A 34 18.15 4.77 1.92
CA ILE A 34 16.72 5.08 2.10
C ILE A 34 16.51 6.57 1.81
N PRO A 35 15.67 6.93 0.82
CA PRO A 35 15.35 8.32 0.56
C PRO A 35 14.67 8.99 1.77
N ASN A 36 14.94 10.28 1.96
CA ASN A 36 14.31 11.05 3.03
C ASN A 36 12.79 11.07 2.87
N GLY A 37 12.07 10.97 3.99
CA GLY A 37 10.61 10.96 4.01
C GLY A 37 9.97 9.66 3.53
N SER A 38 10.74 8.59 3.28
CA SER A 38 10.17 7.33 2.82
C SER A 38 9.19 6.71 3.81
N HIS A 39 8.13 6.11 3.30
CA HIS A 39 7.41 5.05 3.99
C HIS A 39 8.24 3.77 3.94
N ILE A 40 8.65 3.29 5.12
CA ILE A 40 9.52 2.12 5.28
C ILE A 40 8.68 0.92 5.72
N PHE A 41 8.85 -0.20 5.03
CA PHE A 41 8.27 -1.50 5.35
C PHE A 41 9.38 -2.54 5.54
N HIS A 42 9.04 -3.65 6.18
CA HIS A 42 10.01 -4.72 6.48
C HIS A 42 9.63 -6.04 5.82
N GLY A 43 10.64 -6.77 5.37
CA GLY A 43 10.49 -8.17 5.01
C GLY A 43 11.62 -9.01 5.59
N SER A 44 11.31 -10.26 5.86
CA SER A 44 12.19 -11.20 6.56
C SER A 44 12.35 -12.49 5.79
N TYR A 45 13.58 -12.97 5.69
CA TYR A 45 13.92 -14.26 5.09
C TYR A 45 13.21 -15.41 5.80
N ASN A 46 13.17 -15.37 7.13
CA ASN A 46 12.65 -16.44 7.98
C ASN A 46 11.18 -16.24 8.39
N ASP A 47 10.58 -15.07 8.08
CA ASP A 47 9.18 -14.78 8.41
C ASP A 47 8.40 -14.34 7.17
N LYS A 48 7.85 -15.35 6.49
CA LYS A 48 7.00 -15.16 5.30
C LYS A 48 5.71 -14.40 5.61
N SER A 49 5.11 -14.65 6.78
CA SER A 49 3.85 -14.03 7.19
C SER A 49 4.03 -12.53 7.41
N LEU A 50 5.13 -12.13 8.07
CA LEU A 50 5.51 -10.73 8.23
C LEU A 50 5.74 -10.05 6.87
N THR A 51 6.48 -10.71 5.98
CA THR A 51 6.76 -10.18 4.64
C THR A 51 5.48 -9.99 3.83
N GLN A 52 4.60 -10.97 3.82
CA GLN A 52 3.33 -10.90 3.09
C GLN A 52 2.40 -9.82 3.66
N TYR A 53 2.33 -9.69 4.98
CA TYR A 53 1.56 -8.63 5.64
C TYR A 53 2.07 -7.23 5.25
N ASN A 54 3.39 -7.02 5.26
CA ASN A 54 3.98 -5.74 4.85
C ASN A 54 3.73 -5.41 3.38
N LEU A 55 3.79 -6.40 2.48
CA LEU A 55 3.44 -6.19 1.06
C LEU A 55 1.96 -5.82 0.88
N GLN A 56 1.06 -6.36 1.70
CA GLN A 56 -0.34 -5.93 1.72
C GLN A 56 -0.50 -4.50 2.22
N LEU A 57 0.24 -4.11 3.27
CA LEU A 57 0.26 -2.72 3.76
C LEU A 57 0.79 -1.77 2.69
N VAL A 58 1.91 -2.09 2.03
CA VAL A 58 2.44 -1.33 0.89
C VAL A 58 1.34 -1.07 -0.15
N SER A 59 0.59 -2.12 -0.52
CA SER A 59 -0.47 -2.00 -1.52
C SER A 59 -1.58 -1.04 -1.07
N LYS A 60 -1.96 -1.09 0.21
CA LYS A 60 -2.93 -0.16 0.80
C LYS A 60 -2.39 1.27 0.88
N THR A 61 -1.12 1.45 1.24
CA THR A 61 -0.46 2.77 1.28
C THR A 61 -0.38 3.37 -0.11
N LEU A 62 0.00 2.58 -1.12
CA LEU A 62 0.02 3.01 -2.52
C LEU A 62 -1.37 3.46 -2.99
N LEU A 63 -2.41 2.71 -2.65
CA LEU A 63 -3.79 3.09 -2.95
C LEU A 63 -4.17 4.40 -2.24
N GLY A 64 -3.84 4.53 -0.95
CA GLY A 64 -4.11 5.74 -0.17
C GLY A 64 -3.41 6.98 -0.73
N MET A 65 -2.16 6.85 -1.19
CA MET A 65 -1.44 7.92 -1.88
C MET A 65 -2.08 8.29 -3.21
N THR A 66 -2.48 7.28 -4.00
CA THR A 66 -3.12 7.53 -5.29
C THR A 66 -4.49 8.20 -5.15
N LEU A 67 -5.21 7.92 -4.06
CA LEU A 67 -6.49 8.56 -3.74
C LEU A 67 -6.32 9.92 -3.02
N GLY A 68 -5.11 10.31 -2.64
CA GLY A 68 -4.81 11.60 -2.00
C GLY A 68 -5.10 11.67 -0.49
N TYR A 69 -5.32 10.53 0.17
CA TYR A 69 -5.55 10.48 1.63
C TYR A 69 -4.27 10.15 2.43
N ILE A 70 -3.20 9.74 1.74
CA ILE A 70 -1.85 9.61 2.27
C ILE A 70 -0.96 10.51 1.43
N GLU A 71 -0.01 11.21 2.06
CA GLU A 71 0.94 12.08 1.36
C GLU A 71 1.82 11.26 0.40
N ASP A 72 2.09 11.78 -0.81
CA ASP A 72 2.94 11.08 -1.77
C ASP A 72 4.40 11.10 -1.30
N ALA A 73 4.95 9.90 -1.07
CA ALA A 73 6.31 9.72 -0.61
C ALA A 73 6.95 8.46 -1.26
N PRO A 74 8.28 8.32 -1.20
CA PRO A 74 8.92 7.08 -1.61
C PRO A 74 8.45 5.90 -0.73
N LEU A 75 8.16 4.76 -1.35
CA LEU A 75 7.89 3.48 -0.72
C LEU A 75 9.14 2.61 -0.78
N VAL A 76 9.56 2.11 0.37
CA VAL A 76 10.76 1.29 0.48
C VAL A 76 10.46 0.04 1.32
N LEU A 77 10.95 -1.11 0.87
CA LEU A 77 11.00 -2.33 1.66
C LEU A 77 12.44 -2.65 2.01
N VAL A 78 12.75 -2.67 3.30
CA VAL A 78 14.01 -3.22 3.83
C VAL A 78 13.81 -4.72 3.97
N PHE A 79 14.44 -5.49 3.08
CA PHE A 79 14.29 -6.93 3.01
C PHE A 79 15.54 -7.65 3.50
N GLU A 80 15.41 -8.45 4.56
CA GLU A 80 16.43 -9.42 4.95
C GLU A 80 16.33 -10.63 4.01
N TYR A 81 17.28 -10.79 3.08
CA TYR A 81 17.25 -11.85 2.07
C TYR A 81 18.09 -13.09 2.46
N LYS A 82 18.93 -12.94 3.50
CA LYS A 82 19.64 -14.00 4.23
C LYS A 82 19.85 -13.51 5.67
N PRO A 83 20.08 -14.39 6.65
CA PRO A 83 20.32 -13.99 8.03
C PRO A 83 21.37 -12.87 8.15
N GLY A 84 20.97 -11.73 8.71
CA GLY A 84 21.82 -10.54 8.91
C GLY A 84 22.19 -9.77 7.64
N LYS A 85 21.66 -10.15 6.46
CA LYS A 85 21.91 -9.45 5.19
C LYS A 85 20.64 -8.80 4.67
N GLN A 86 20.65 -7.48 4.67
CA GLN A 86 19.53 -6.64 4.26
C GLN A 86 19.80 -5.99 2.90
N THR A 87 18.72 -5.75 2.15
CA THR A 87 18.73 -4.96 0.93
C THR A 87 17.55 -3.99 0.95
N VAL A 88 17.71 -2.86 0.27
CA VAL A 88 16.69 -1.83 0.13
C VAL A 88 16.04 -1.99 -1.23
N ILE A 89 14.74 -2.29 -1.22
CA ILE A 89 13.94 -2.40 -2.44
C ILE A 89 13.07 -1.16 -2.55
N ASN A 90 13.30 -0.35 -3.59
CA ASN A 90 12.43 0.77 -3.90
C ASN A 90 11.15 0.26 -4.56
N LEU A 91 10.03 0.43 -3.88
CA LEU A 91 8.70 0.01 -4.33
C LEU A 91 7.92 1.14 -5.01
N SER A 92 8.49 2.35 -5.02
CA SER A 92 7.95 3.55 -5.67
C SER A 92 8.14 3.55 -7.19
N ASP A 93 8.66 2.47 -7.79
CA ASP A 93 9.00 2.44 -9.20
C ASP A 93 7.79 2.88 -10.03
N LYS A 94 8.03 3.79 -10.99
CA LYS A 94 7.01 4.49 -11.79
C LYS A 94 6.02 3.51 -12.42
N ILE A 95 6.46 2.29 -12.70
CA ILE A 95 5.67 1.21 -13.28
C ILE A 95 4.51 0.79 -12.35
N TYR A 96 4.74 0.65 -11.04
CA TYR A 96 3.71 0.24 -10.10
C TYR A 96 2.74 1.38 -9.79
N LYS A 97 3.25 2.61 -9.64
CA LYS A 97 2.41 3.82 -9.51
C LYS A 97 1.50 3.99 -10.73
N SER A 98 2.05 3.86 -11.95
CA SER A 98 1.29 3.99 -13.19
C SER A 98 0.22 2.90 -13.37
N LYS A 99 0.51 1.65 -12.99
CA LYS A 99 -0.48 0.56 -13.02
C LYS A 99 -1.62 0.79 -12.03
N ALA A 100 -1.31 1.23 -10.80
CA ALA A 100 -2.31 1.54 -9.79
C ALA A 100 -3.21 2.70 -10.24
N GLN A 101 -2.61 3.76 -10.80
CA GLN A 101 -3.36 4.92 -11.31
C GLN A 101 -4.33 4.54 -12.44
N ARG A 102 -3.90 3.75 -13.43
CA ARG A 102 -4.78 3.29 -14.52
C ARG A 102 -5.98 2.47 -14.03
N LEU A 103 -5.79 1.64 -13.01
CA LEU A 103 -6.88 0.86 -12.42
C LEU A 103 -7.92 1.76 -11.75
N ILE A 104 -7.48 2.82 -11.04
CA ILE A 104 -8.38 3.78 -10.40
C ILE A 104 -9.13 4.61 -11.45
N GLU A 105 -8.45 5.08 -12.48
CA GLU A 105 -9.07 5.81 -13.60
C GLU A 105 -10.17 4.96 -14.26
N GLY A 106 -9.87 3.68 -14.54
CA GLY A 106 -10.85 2.74 -15.08
C GLY A 106 -12.04 2.50 -14.15
N PHE A 107 -11.81 2.35 -12.84
CA PHE A 107 -12.88 2.19 -11.86
C PHE A 107 -13.77 3.44 -11.73
N GLN A 108 -13.18 4.64 -11.76
CA GLN A 108 -13.92 5.90 -11.75
C GLN A 108 -14.76 6.08 -13.01
N GLU A 109 -14.23 5.71 -14.18
CA GLU A 109 -14.96 5.76 -15.45
C GLU A 109 -16.14 4.79 -15.48
N GLN A 110 -15.94 3.55 -15.03
CA GLN A 110 -17.02 2.58 -14.90
C GLN A 110 -18.13 3.08 -13.95
N ASN A 111 -17.77 3.58 -12.77
CA ASN A 111 -18.74 4.14 -11.83
C ASN A 111 -19.51 5.34 -12.40
N ARG A 112 -18.82 6.24 -13.14
CA ARG A 112 -19.48 7.36 -13.84
C ARG A 112 -20.49 6.85 -14.87
N HIS A 113 -20.14 5.80 -15.61
CA HIS A 113 -21.03 5.22 -16.60
C HIS A 113 -22.27 4.58 -15.96
N GLU A 114 -22.09 3.75 -14.94
CA GLU A 114 -23.17 3.12 -14.19
C GLU A 114 -24.11 4.15 -13.54
N MET A 115 -23.55 5.22 -12.97
CA MET A 115 -24.32 6.29 -12.36
C MET A 115 -25.14 7.08 -13.41
N THR A 116 -24.55 7.33 -14.59
CA THR A 116 -25.25 7.97 -15.70
C THR A 116 -26.40 7.11 -16.21
N GLN A 117 -26.19 5.80 -16.35
CA GLN A 117 -27.24 4.85 -16.74
C GLN A 117 -28.40 4.86 -15.72
N LYS A 118 -28.10 4.75 -14.41
CA LYS A 118 -29.11 4.83 -13.35
C LYS A 118 -29.89 6.15 -13.37
N ILE A 119 -29.22 7.28 -13.59
CA ILE A 119 -29.89 8.59 -13.71
C ILE A 119 -30.84 8.61 -14.91
N ASN A 120 -30.42 8.07 -16.05
CA ASN A 120 -31.25 8.01 -17.25
C ASN A 120 -32.46 7.08 -17.05
N GLU A 121 -32.28 5.93 -16.40
CA GLU A 121 -33.38 5.03 -16.04
C GLU A 121 -34.40 5.71 -15.11
N LEU A 122 -33.92 6.46 -14.11
CA LEU A 122 -34.78 7.21 -13.18
C LEU A 122 -35.57 8.32 -13.88
N LYS A 123 -34.93 9.05 -14.81
CA LYS A 123 -35.60 10.07 -15.64
C LYS A 123 -36.67 9.44 -16.52
N ASN A 124 -36.37 8.31 -17.14
CA ASN A 124 -37.32 7.60 -18.01
C ASN A 124 -38.51 7.06 -17.22
N LYS A 125 -38.31 6.48 -16.03
CA LYS A 125 -39.40 6.03 -15.14
C LYS A 125 -40.31 7.17 -14.68
N ARG A 126 -39.77 8.36 -14.40
CA ARG A 126 -40.58 9.55 -14.06
C ARG A 126 -41.41 10.03 -15.25
N ALA A 127 -40.89 9.95 -16.47
CA ALA A 127 -41.61 10.35 -17.68
C ALA A 127 -42.78 9.40 -18.01
N THR A 128 -42.68 8.10 -17.69
CA THR A 128 -43.79 7.14 -17.86
C THR A 128 -44.87 7.32 -16.79
N ASN A 129 -44.50 7.60 -15.54
CA ASN A 129 -45.47 7.80 -14.45
C ASN A 129 -46.22 9.15 -14.51
N ALA A 130 -45.73 10.13 -15.28
CA ALA A 130 -46.41 11.42 -15.49
C ALA A 130 -47.41 11.41 -16.65
N LYS A 131 -47.55 10.28 -17.37
CA LYS A 131 -48.49 10.07 -18.48
C LYS A 131 -49.71 9.21 -18.12
N CYS A 132 -49.90 8.89 -16.84
CA CYS A 132 -51.10 8.24 -16.31
C CYS A 132 -51.94 9.25 -15.52
#